data_AF-A0A1E3S2N2-F1
#
_entry.id   AF-A0A1E3S2N2-F1
#
_cell.length_a   1.000
_cell.length_b   1.000
_cell.length_c   1.000
_cell.angle_alpha   90.00
_cell.angle_beta   90.00
_cell.angle_gamma   90.00
#
_symmetry.space_group_name_H-M   'P 1'
#
loop_
_entity.id
_entity.type
_entity.pdbx_description
1 polymer ?
#
loop_
_entity_poly.entity_id
_entity_poly.type
_entity_poly.pdbx_seq_one_letter_code
_entity_poly.pdbx_strand_id
1 'polypeptide(L)'
;MFALMRLGMATAVLAVLFAAPAAASEDEYLEGLQDRYTFLTADPLLSEGYRVCAASSAGVLAPDAVIMVRKDLGVATGAAMDIVSAALRDLC
;
A
#
# COMPACT_ATOMS: atom_id res chain seq x y z
N MET A 1 41.25 -23.09 31.21
CA MET A 1 40.81 -22.59 32.53
C MET A 1 39.81 -21.48 32.28
N PHE A 2 38.57 -21.69 32.72
CA PHE A 2 37.34 -20.99 32.34
C PHE A 2 37.39 -19.46 32.44
N ALA A 3 36.80 -18.76 31.46
CA ALA A 3 36.05 -17.52 31.71
C ALA A 3 35.32 -16.99 30.45
N LEU A 4 33.99 -17.01 30.52
CA LEU A 4 33.05 -16.06 29.91
C LEU A 4 32.88 -16.08 28.38
N MET A 5 32.28 -17.17 27.87
CA MET A 5 31.43 -17.08 26.67
C MET A 5 30.11 -16.41 27.11
N ARG A 6 30.07 -15.08 27.03
CA ARG A 6 28.89 -14.28 27.35
C ARG A 6 27.73 -14.74 26.46
N LEU A 7 26.67 -15.24 27.09
CA LEU A 7 25.38 -15.49 26.48
C LEU A 7 24.76 -14.13 26.11
N GLY A 8 25.23 -13.54 25.01
CA GLY A 8 24.61 -12.38 24.41
C GLY A 8 23.36 -12.86 23.68
N MET A 9 22.22 -12.71 24.34
CA MET A 9 20.92 -12.92 23.72
C MET A 9 20.78 -11.87 22.61
N ALA A 10 21.17 -12.25 21.39
CA ALA A 10 21.05 -11.39 20.23
C ALA A 10 19.57 -11.16 19.98
N THR A 11 19.08 -9.96 20.29
CA THR A 11 17.76 -9.49 19.90
C THR A 11 17.72 -9.47 18.37
N ALA A 12 17.08 -10.47 17.77
CA ALA A 12 16.76 -10.49 16.36
C ALA A 12 15.76 -9.36 16.10
N VAL A 13 16.27 -8.20 15.69
CA VAL A 13 15.45 -7.15 15.10
C VAL A 13 14.97 -7.70 13.76
N LEU A 14 13.69 -8.10 13.68
CA LEU A 14 13.04 -8.34 12.39
C LEU A 14 13.00 -7.00 11.66
N ALA A 15 14.04 -6.71 10.87
CA ALA A 15 13.98 -5.69 9.86
C ALA A 15 13.02 -6.22 8.78
N VAL A 16 11.75 -5.84 8.89
CA VAL A 16 10.82 -5.95 7.77
C VAL A 16 11.41 -5.04 6.70
N LEU A 17 12.03 -5.65 5.69
CA LEU A 17 12.45 -4.97 4.47
C LEU A 17 11.16 -4.56 3.76
N PHE A 18 10.55 -3.45 4.19
CA PHE A 18 9.67 -2.70 3.32
C PHE A 18 10.58 -2.24 2.18
N ALA A 19 10.62 -3.01 1.10
CA ALA A 19 11.12 -2.47 -0.16
C ALA A 19 10.32 -1.19 -0.35
N ALA A 20 11.00 -0.05 -0.32
CA ALA A 20 10.34 1.20 -0.66
C ALA A 20 9.69 0.96 -2.03
N PRO A 21 8.41 1.35 -2.19
CA PRO A 21 7.79 1.29 -3.50
C PRO A 21 8.75 1.98 -4.46
N ALA A 22 9.09 1.32 -5.57
CA ALA A 22 9.92 1.98 -6.55
C ALA A 22 9.13 3.20 -7.03
N ALA A 23 9.74 4.38 -7.10
CA ALA A 23 9.03 5.57 -7.58
C ALA A 23 8.36 5.32 -8.95
N ALA A 24 8.95 4.45 -9.78
CA ALA A 24 8.35 3.99 -11.03
C ALA A 24 6.96 3.34 -10.86
N SER A 25 6.74 2.54 -9.82
CA SER A 25 5.43 1.96 -9.50
C SER A 25 4.40 3.03 -9.10
N GLU A 26 4.85 4.06 -8.36
CA GLU A 26 3.99 5.18 -7.98
C GLU A 26 3.57 5.99 -9.22
N ASP A 27 4.52 6.29 -10.10
CA ASP A 27 4.25 6.98 -11.36
C ASP A 27 3.27 6.19 -12.24
N GLU A 28 3.46 4.88 -12.40
CA GLU A 28 2.59 4.02 -13.23
C GLU A 28 1.16 3.94 -12.66
N TYR A 29 1.04 3.80 -11.33
CA TYR A 29 -0.23 3.87 -10.61
C TYR A 29 -0.95 5.20 -10.84
N LEU A 30 -0.20 6.31 -10.75
CA LEU A 30 -0.72 7.66 -10.90
C LEU A 30 -1.10 7.98 -12.35
N GLU A 31 -0.32 7.54 -13.34
CA GLU A 31 -0.60 7.73 -14.76
C GLU A 31 -1.94 7.09 -15.16
N GLY A 32 -2.18 5.86 -14.69
CA GLY A 32 -3.42 5.14 -14.97
C GLY A 32 -4.69 5.77 -14.39
N LEU A 33 -4.56 6.57 -13.32
CA LEU A 33 -5.68 7.14 -12.58
C LEU A 33 -5.90 8.63 -12.85
N GLN A 34 -4.84 9.44 -12.93
CA GLN A 34 -4.97 10.89 -13.07
C GLN A 34 -5.48 11.32 -14.45
N ASP A 35 -5.25 10.53 -15.50
CA ASP A 35 -5.86 10.76 -16.83
C ASP A 35 -7.40 10.69 -16.78
N ARG A 36 -7.95 9.80 -15.93
CA ARG A 36 -9.39 9.52 -15.85
C ARG A 36 -10.10 10.25 -14.72
N TYR A 37 -9.39 10.46 -13.62
CA TYR A 37 -9.92 11.02 -12.38
C TYR A 37 -9.20 12.33 -12.04
N THR A 38 -9.23 13.28 -12.98
CA THR A 38 -8.50 14.57 -12.90
C THR A 38 -8.86 15.43 -11.69
N PHE A 39 -9.95 15.12 -10.99
CA PHE A 39 -10.39 15.79 -9.77
C PHE A 39 -9.68 15.24 -8.51
N LEU A 40 -9.02 14.08 -8.61
CA LEU A 40 -8.17 13.52 -7.56
C LEU A 40 -6.72 13.95 -7.81
N THR A 41 -6.06 14.38 -6.74
CA THR A 41 -4.63 14.71 -6.78
C THR A 41 -3.79 13.48 -6.45
N ALA A 42 -2.50 13.54 -6.79
CA ALA A 42 -1.57 12.42 -6.58
C ALA A 42 -1.47 11.96 -5.11
N ASP A 43 -1.41 12.91 -4.17
CA ASP A 43 -1.21 12.63 -2.75
C ASP A 43 -2.32 11.76 -2.11
N PRO A 44 -3.62 12.12 -2.22
CA PRO A 44 -4.71 11.26 -1.74
C PRO A 44 -4.80 9.94 -2.50
N LEU A 45 -4.46 9.91 -3.80
CA LEU A 45 -4.42 8.66 -4.57
C LEU A 45 -3.36 7.70 -4.04
N LEU A 46 -2.13 8.17 -3.81
CA LEU A 46 -1.05 7.34 -3.27
C LEU A 46 -1.35 6.91 -1.84
N SER A 47 -1.80 7.84 -1.00
CA SER A 47 -2.17 7.54 0.39
C SER A 47 -3.22 6.43 0.46
N GLU A 48 -4.27 6.53 -0.35
CA GLU A 48 -5.33 5.55 -0.40
C GLU A 48 -4.88 4.23 -1.05
N GLY A 49 -4.05 4.29 -2.10
CA GLY A 49 -3.47 3.11 -2.74
C GLY A 49 -2.63 2.27 -1.77
N TYR A 50 -1.78 2.91 -0.96
CA TYR A 50 -1.04 2.20 0.08
C TYR A 50 -1.93 1.64 1.19
N ARG A 51 -3.02 2.34 1.53
CA ARG A 51 -4.02 1.82 2.46
C ARG A 51 -4.66 0.54 1.94
N VAL A 52 -4.96 0.49 0.63
CA VAL A 52 -5.45 -0.74 -0.03
C VAL A 52 -4.43 -1.87 0.08
N CYS A 53 -3.15 -1.62 -0.19
CA CYS A 53 -2.10 -2.65 -0.05
C CYS A 53 -1.95 -3.17 1.37
N ALA A 54 -1.96 -2.28 2.36
CA ALA A 54 -1.91 -2.65 3.76
C ALA A 54 -3.13 -3.49 4.17
N ALA A 55 -4.34 -3.10 3.73
CA ALA A 55 -5.57 -3.83 3.99
C ALA A 55 -5.56 -5.21 3.32
N SER A 56 -5.15 -5.30 2.06
CA SER A 56 -5.03 -6.55 1.31
C SER A 56 -4.04 -7.51 1.97
N SER A 57 -2.88 -6.99 2.39
CA SER A 57 -1.87 -7.76 3.13
C SER A 57 -2.39 -8.27 4.48
N ALA A 58 -3.37 -7.57 5.09
CA ALA A 58 -4.06 -7.98 6.30
C ALA A 58 -5.24 -8.95 6.05
N GLY A 59 -5.47 -9.37 4.80
CA GLY A 59 -6.54 -10.29 4.42
C GLY A 59 -7.90 -9.63 4.16
N VAL A 60 -7.96 -8.31 4.05
CA VAL A 60 -9.19 -7.61 3.64
C VAL A 60 -9.51 -7.93 2.18
N LEU A 61 -10.76 -8.30 1.91
CA LEU A 61 -11.19 -8.64 0.56
C LEU A 61 -11.42 -7.38 -0.29
N ALA A 62 -11.25 -7.52 -1.60
CA ALA A 62 -11.43 -6.42 -2.54
C ALA A 62 -12.77 -5.66 -2.41
N PRO A 63 -13.93 -6.30 -2.18
CA PRO A 63 -15.19 -5.56 -2.00
C PRO A 63 -15.18 -4.62 -0.81
N ASP A 64 -14.56 -5.01 0.31
CA ASP A 64 -14.44 -4.19 1.51
C ASP A 64 -13.44 -3.04 1.29
N ALA A 65 -12.34 -3.31 0.57
CA ALA A 65 -11.40 -2.27 0.14
C ALA A 65 -12.07 -1.22 -0.77
N VAL A 66 -12.96 -1.64 -1.67
CA VAL A 66 -13.72 -0.73 -2.53
C VAL A 66 -14.64 0.16 -1.70
N ILE A 67 -15.32 -0.39 -0.68
CA ILE A 67 -16.16 0.40 0.22
C ILE A 67 -15.32 1.44 0.99
N MET A 68 -14.12 1.05 1.45
CA MET A 68 -13.16 1.94 2.09
C MET A 68 -12.79 3.12 1.19
N VAL A 69 -12.28 2.84 -0.02
CA VAL A 69 -11.85 3.88 -0.97
C VAL A 69 -12.98 4.84 -1.33
N ARG A 70 -14.20 4.31 -1.58
CA ARG A 70 -15.37 5.16 -1.85
C ARG A 70 -15.66 6.13 -0.73
N LYS A 71 -15.56 5.66 0.52
CA LYS A 71 -15.85 6.46 1.70
C LYS A 71 -14.77 7.49 1.94
N ASP A 72 -13.52 7.12 1.76
CA ASP A 72 -12.36 7.94 2.10
C ASP A 72 -12.14 9.05 1.06
N LEU A 73 -12.34 8.74 -0.23
CA LEU A 73 -12.17 9.70 -1.33
C LEU A 73 -13.48 10.34 -1.83
N GLY A 74 -14.65 9.86 -1.36
CA GLY A 74 -15.95 10.38 -1.80
C GLY A 74 -16.27 10.08 -3.27
N VAL A 75 -15.72 9.00 -3.82
CA VAL A 75 -15.82 8.65 -5.25
C VAL A 75 -16.91 7.64 -5.57
N ALA A 76 -17.30 7.57 -6.84
CA ALA A 76 -18.21 6.56 -7.35
C ALA A 76 -17.59 5.14 -7.25
N THR A 77 -18.43 4.11 -7.20
CA THR A 77 -17.97 2.71 -7.09
C THR A 77 -17.04 2.30 -8.21
N GLY A 78 -17.28 2.73 -9.46
CA GLY A 78 -16.39 2.43 -10.58
C GLY A 78 -14.98 2.99 -10.35
N ALA A 79 -14.88 4.24 -9.92
CA ALA A 79 -13.58 4.87 -9.61
C ALA A 79 -12.85 4.15 -8.47
N ALA A 80 -13.57 3.76 -7.42
CA ALA A 80 -12.97 2.99 -6.34
C ALA A 80 -12.50 1.59 -6.76
N MET A 81 -13.25 0.91 -7.63
CA MET A 81 -12.81 -0.39 -8.20
C MET A 81 -11.52 -0.23 -9.01
N ASP A 82 -11.41 0.83 -9.80
CA ASP A 82 -10.21 1.13 -10.59
C ASP A 82 -9.01 1.43 -9.69
N ILE A 83 -9.20 2.27 -8.67
CA ILE A 83 -8.17 2.62 -7.68
C ILE A 83 -7.66 1.36 -6.94
N VAL A 84 -8.58 0.52 -6.44
CA VAL A 84 -8.21 -0.74 -5.77
C VAL A 84 -7.46 -1.68 -6.72
N SER A 85 -7.92 -1.79 -7.97
CA SER A 85 -7.30 -2.68 -8.96
C SER A 85 -5.90 -2.20 -9.37
N ALA A 86 -5.70 -0.89 -9.51
CA ALA A 86 -4.41 -0.30 -9.80
C ALA A 86 -3.46 -0.45 -8.60
N ALA A 87 -3.92 -0.18 -7.38
CA ALA A 87 -3.11 -0.34 -6.18
C ALA A 87 -2.60 -1.78 -6.01
N LEU A 88 -3.48 -2.78 -6.19
CA LEU A 88 -3.10 -4.19 -6.14
C LEU A 88 -2.12 -4.64 -7.23
N ARG A 89 -2.10 -3.93 -8.37
CA ARG A 89 -1.21 -4.23 -9.49
C ARG A 89 0.15 -3.56 -9.35
N ASP A 90 0.13 -2.30 -8.93
CA ASP A 90 1.26 -1.39 -9.11
C ASP A 90 1.94 -1.04 -7.78
N LEU A 91 1.30 -1.24 -6.61
CA LEU A 91 1.82 -0.75 -5.32
C LEU A 91 2.12 -1.82 -4.24
N CYS A 92 1.63 -3.07 -4.33
CA CYS A 92 1.56 -4.00 -3.18
C CYS A 92 2.72 -5.01 -2.97
#